data_AF-A0A928T8W9-F1
#
_entry.id   AF-A0A928T8W9-F1
#
_cell.length_a   1.000
_cell.length_b   1.000
_cell.length_c   1.000
_cell.angle_alpha   90.00
_cell.angle_beta   90.00
_cell.angle_gamma   90.00
#
_symmetry.space_group_name_H-M   'P 1'
#
loop_
_entity.id
_entity.type
_entity.pdbx_description
1 polymer ?
#
loop_
_entity_poly.entity_id
_entity_poly.type
_entity_poly.pdbx_seq_one_letter_code
_entity_poly.pdbx_strand_id
1 'polypeptide(L)'
;MPFDPNLPQENTPVDAVQMRGQLNSLKALIDALGSVTGATVDAVNSLPPGSPATVSVTLTGTTLHFTFGIPEGQTGPQGTPGEVSQATLDAAISGTSNNSNGVTHLSQSADSGYNQGQMQQVMDKVDELITALRR
;
A
#
# COMPACT_ATOMS: atom_id res chain seq x y z
N MET A 1 54.22 26.72 16.84
CA MET A 1 54.69 26.31 15.50
C MET A 1 53.66 25.38 14.91
N PRO A 2 53.42 25.35 13.59
CA PRO A 2 52.63 24.28 12.96
C PRO A 2 53.28 22.90 13.19
N PHE A 3 52.47 21.83 13.12
CA PHE A 3 53.03 20.48 13.09
C PHE A 3 53.88 20.30 11.83
N ASP A 4 55.09 19.76 11.99
CA ASP A 4 56.00 19.43 10.89
C ASP A 4 56.51 18.00 11.07
N PRO A 5 56.12 17.07 10.20
CA PRO A 5 56.50 15.67 10.32
C PRO A 5 57.99 15.39 10.08
N ASN A 6 58.75 16.38 9.59
CA ASN A 6 60.20 16.24 9.37
C ASN A 6 61.03 16.56 10.62
N LEU A 7 60.38 16.91 11.74
CA LEU A 7 61.04 17.21 13.01
C LEU A 7 60.78 16.10 14.05
N PRO A 8 61.73 15.83 14.96
CA PRO A 8 63.06 16.43 15.04
C PRO A 8 63.98 15.92 13.92
N GLN A 9 64.90 16.78 13.46
CA GLN A 9 65.84 16.42 12.40
C GLN A 9 66.78 15.31 12.88
N GLU A 10 66.91 14.25 12.09
CA GLU A 10 67.84 13.15 12.38
C GLU A 10 69.27 13.66 12.58
N ASN A 11 70.03 13.01 13.47
CA ASN A 11 71.42 13.34 13.78
C ASN A 11 71.65 14.76 14.37
N THR A 12 70.62 15.38 14.93
CA THR A 12 70.73 16.65 15.67
C THR A 12 70.34 16.50 17.15
N PRO A 13 70.90 17.30 18.07
CA PRO A 13 70.42 17.33 19.46
C PRO A 13 68.94 17.70 19.52
N VAL A 14 68.19 16.98 20.37
CA VAL A 14 66.75 17.19 20.53
C VAL A 14 66.47 18.40 21.41
N ASP A 15 65.64 19.34 20.93
CA ASP A 15 65.14 20.48 21.71
C ASP A 15 63.76 20.16 22.33
N ALA A 16 63.70 20.16 23.66
CA ALA A 16 62.49 19.89 24.42
C ALA A 16 61.37 20.93 24.18
N VAL A 17 61.72 22.19 23.88
CA VAL A 17 60.75 23.23 23.54
C VAL A 17 60.13 22.96 22.17
N GLN A 18 60.97 22.58 21.19
CA GLN A 18 60.51 22.21 19.85
C GLN A 18 59.59 20.98 19.88
N MET A 19 59.98 19.94 20.61
CA MET A 19 59.16 18.74 20.78
C MET A 19 57.80 19.05 21.43
N ARG A 20 57.77 19.88 22.48
CA ARG A 20 56.52 20.29 23.13
C ARG A 20 55.62 21.06 22.16
N GLY A 21 56.21 21.91 21.33
CA GLY A 21 55.51 22.61 20.25
C GLY A 21 54.88 21.65 19.23
N GLN A 22 55.64 20.65 18.75
CA GLN A 22 55.16 19.62 17.82
C GLN A 22 54.01 18.80 18.38
N LEU A 23 54.15 18.30 19.61
CA LEU A 23 53.13 17.47 20.26
C LEU A 23 51.84 18.25 20.55
N ASN A 24 51.94 19.50 21.01
CA ASN A 24 50.76 20.35 21.23
C ASN A 24 50.03 20.66 19.91
N SER A 25 50.77 20.82 18.82
CA SER A 25 50.19 21.11 17.50
C SER A 25 49.56 19.88 16.88
N LEU A 26 50.18 18.71 17.05
CA LEU A 26 49.57 17.42 16.69
C LEU A 26 48.28 17.18 17.50
N LYS A 27 48.28 17.45 18.81
CA LYS A 27 47.08 17.37 19.65
C LYS A 27 45.99 18.31 19.12
N ALA A 28 46.32 19.54 18.77
CA ALA A 28 45.37 20.48 18.19
C ALA A 28 44.79 19.98 16.86
N LEU A 29 45.61 19.36 15.99
CA LEU A 29 45.13 18.73 14.76
C LEU A 29 44.21 17.55 15.03
N ILE A 30 44.56 16.70 16.00
CA ILE A 30 43.74 15.54 16.42
C ILE A 30 42.40 16.02 17.00
N ASP A 31 42.41 17.05 17.84
CA ASP A 31 41.18 17.62 18.40
C ASP A 31 40.31 18.29 17.34
N ALA A 32 40.93 18.80 16.27
CA ALA A 32 40.25 19.35 15.12
C ALA A 32 39.71 18.26 14.17
N LEU A 33 40.10 16.99 14.32
CA LEU A 33 39.41 15.89 13.64
C LEU A 33 37.98 15.83 14.19
N GLY A 34 37.04 16.37 13.42
CA GLY A 34 35.64 16.42 13.78
C GLY A 34 35.14 15.02 14.13
N SER A 35 34.72 14.85 15.38
CA SER A 35 34.00 13.66 15.79
C SER A 35 32.65 13.63 15.07
N VAL A 36 32.11 12.44 14.80
CA VAL A 36 30.69 12.35 14.43
C VAL A 36 29.86 12.80 15.64
N THR A 37 29.12 13.89 15.49
CA THR A 37 28.31 14.48 16.56
C THR A 37 26.86 14.02 16.52
N GLY A 38 26.45 13.30 15.48
CA GLY A 38 25.09 12.80 15.33
C GLY A 38 24.88 11.96 14.08
N ALA A 39 23.68 11.39 13.98
CA ALA A 39 23.21 10.68 12.81
C ALA A 39 21.76 11.04 12.54
N THR A 40 21.40 11.17 11.27
CA THR A 40 20.03 11.40 10.81
C THR A 40 19.67 10.41 9.71
N VAL A 41 18.38 10.15 9.58
CA VAL A 41 17.82 9.39 8.45
C VAL A 41 17.16 10.39 7.53
N ASP A 42 17.69 10.52 6.32
CA ASP A 42 17.20 11.48 5.34
C ASP A 42 16.04 10.89 4.53
N ALA A 43 16.12 9.61 4.17
CA ALA A 43 15.10 8.93 3.39
C ALA A 43 14.97 7.45 3.72
N VAL A 44 13.74 6.95 3.66
CA VAL A 44 13.38 5.53 3.70
C VAL A 44 12.50 5.25 2.49
N ASN A 45 13.03 4.53 1.51
CA ASN A 45 12.35 4.22 0.26
C ASN A 45 11.89 2.77 0.26
N SER A 46 10.65 2.53 -0.18
CA SER A 46 10.20 1.17 -0.48
C SER A 46 10.86 0.66 -1.75
N LEU A 47 11.34 -0.60 -1.72
CA LEU A 47 11.83 -1.32 -2.88
C LEU A 47 10.84 -2.43 -3.28
N PRO A 48 10.82 -2.84 -4.55
CA PRO A 48 9.99 -3.97 -4.98
C PRO A 48 10.23 -5.23 -4.12
N PRO A 49 9.19 -6.05 -3.86
CA PRO A 49 9.35 -7.29 -3.11
C PRO A 49 10.44 -8.19 -3.70
N GLY A 50 11.28 -8.76 -2.83
CA GLY A 50 12.39 -9.63 -3.22
C GLY A 50 13.66 -8.92 -3.69
N SER A 51 13.65 -7.58 -3.80
CA SER A 51 14.88 -6.81 -4.00
C SER A 51 15.79 -6.93 -2.77
N PRO A 52 17.13 -6.83 -2.90
CA PRO A 52 18.01 -6.72 -1.75
C PRO A 52 17.79 -5.38 -1.04
N ALA A 53 17.85 -5.39 0.30
CA ALA A 53 17.85 -4.15 1.07
C ALA A 53 19.14 -3.35 0.81
N THR A 54 19.04 -2.02 0.82
CA THR A 54 20.17 -1.11 0.59
C THR A 54 20.30 -0.07 1.68
N VAL A 55 21.53 0.37 1.90
CA VAL A 55 21.86 1.51 2.77
C VAL A 55 22.97 2.31 2.11
N SER A 56 22.84 3.64 2.11
CA SER A 56 23.92 4.57 1.80
C SER A 56 24.11 5.54 2.96
N VAL A 57 25.35 5.96 3.17
CA VAL A 57 25.73 6.91 4.22
C VAL A 57 26.64 7.99 3.64
N THR A 58 26.37 9.24 3.98
CA THR A 58 27.25 10.37 3.71
C THR A 58 27.54 11.12 5.01
N LEU A 59 28.70 11.78 5.10
CA LEU A 59 29.03 12.66 6.23
C LEU A 59 28.89 14.10 5.76
N THR A 60 27.96 14.83 6.35
CA THR A 60 27.76 16.27 6.09
C THR A 60 28.08 17.04 7.36
N GLY A 61 29.16 17.83 7.32
CA GLY A 61 29.74 18.40 8.55
C GLY A 61 30.18 17.29 9.50
N THR A 62 29.55 17.20 10.65
CA THR A 62 29.79 16.16 11.68
C THR A 62 28.63 15.17 11.83
N THR A 63 27.62 15.22 10.94
CA THR A 63 26.43 14.35 11.03
C THR A 63 26.44 13.30 9.93
N LEU A 64 26.20 12.03 10.29
CA LEU A 64 26.00 10.94 9.34
C LEU A 64 24.57 11.00 8.80
N HIS A 65 24.43 11.00 7.48
CA HIS A 65 23.15 11.03 6.78
C HIS A 65 22.91 9.67 6.13
N PHE A 66 21.89 8.96 6.59
CA PHE A 66 21.52 7.64 6.07
C PHE A 66 20.37 7.74 5.08
N THR A 67 20.43 6.94 4.02
CA THR A 67 19.29 6.63 3.17
C THR A 67 19.11 5.12 3.07
N PHE A 68 17.91 4.64 3.32
CA PHE A 68 17.56 3.21 3.29
C PHE A 68 16.67 2.88 2.11
N GLY A 69 16.92 1.73 1.49
CA GLY A 69 15.97 1.06 0.60
C GLY A 69 15.48 -0.23 1.25
N ILE A 70 14.22 -0.26 1.65
CA ILE A 70 13.61 -1.39 2.36
C ILE A 70 12.66 -2.13 1.41
N PRO A 71 12.90 -3.41 1.11
CA PRO A 71 12.00 -4.22 0.29
C PRO A 71 10.63 -4.36 0.94
N GLU A 72 9.58 -4.20 0.12
CA GLU A 72 8.22 -4.49 0.52
C GLU A 72 8.03 -5.98 0.84
N GLY A 73 7.05 -6.27 1.69
CA GLY A 73 6.59 -7.63 1.91
C GLY A 73 5.93 -8.21 0.66
N GLN A 74 5.83 -9.54 0.60
CA GLN A 74 4.99 -10.21 -0.39
C GLN A 74 3.53 -9.76 -0.21
N THR A 75 2.81 -9.58 -1.32
CA THR A 75 1.35 -9.35 -1.27
C THR A 75 0.69 -10.47 -0.47
N GLY A 76 -0.19 -10.10 0.45
CA GLY A 76 -0.99 -11.09 1.19
C GLY A 76 -1.87 -11.91 0.26
N PRO A 77 -2.30 -13.12 0.68
CA PRO A 77 -3.27 -13.88 -0.09
C PRO A 77 -4.55 -13.06 -0.30
N GLN A 78 -5.17 -13.22 -1.47
CA GLN A 78 -6.49 -12.64 -1.73
C GLN A 78 -7.48 -13.13 -0.67
N GLY A 79 -8.33 -12.23 -0.17
CA GLY A 79 -9.41 -12.60 0.74
C GLY A 79 -10.36 -13.63 0.11
N THR A 80 -11.06 -14.40 0.94
CA THR A 80 -12.10 -15.32 0.46
C THR A 80 -13.14 -14.55 -0.35
N PRO A 81 -13.64 -15.10 -1.47
CA PRO A 81 -14.81 -14.55 -2.15
C PRO A 81 -15.97 -14.34 -1.17
N GLY A 82 -16.76 -13.28 -1.34
CA GLY A 82 -17.96 -13.09 -0.53
C GLY A 82 -18.97 -14.21 -0.80
N GLU A 83 -19.33 -14.98 0.22
CA GLU A 83 -20.38 -16.00 0.09
C GLU A 83 -21.76 -15.34 0.16
N VAL A 84 -22.61 -15.58 -0.84
CA VAL A 84 -24.06 -15.42 -0.66
C VAL A 84 -24.52 -16.66 0.08
N SER A 85 -25.00 -16.51 1.32
CA SER A 85 -25.45 -17.66 2.10
C SER A 85 -26.58 -18.39 1.36
N GLN A 86 -26.65 -19.72 1.51
CA GLN A 86 -27.76 -20.51 0.94
C GLN A 86 -29.11 -19.95 1.38
N ALA A 87 -29.23 -19.47 2.62
CA ALA A 87 -30.44 -18.82 3.13
C ALA A 87 -30.80 -17.52 2.36
N THR A 88 -29.82 -16.72 1.98
CA THR A 88 -30.03 -15.51 1.16
C THR A 88 -30.46 -15.88 -0.26
N LEU A 89 -29.86 -16.91 -0.83
CA LEU A 89 -30.21 -17.42 -2.15
C LEU A 89 -31.64 -17.99 -2.15
N ASP A 90 -31.97 -18.81 -1.16
CA ASP A 90 -33.29 -19.41 -0.98
C ASP A 90 -34.36 -18.34 -0.79
N ALA A 91 -34.08 -17.29 0.00
CA ALA A 91 -35.00 -16.16 0.18
C ALA A 91 -35.26 -15.40 -1.14
N ALA A 92 -34.22 -15.19 -1.96
CA ALA A 92 -34.35 -14.50 -3.24
C ALA A 92 -35.21 -15.29 -4.24
N ILE A 93 -35.02 -16.61 -4.28
CA ILE A 93 -35.70 -17.54 -5.21
C ILE A 93 -37.12 -17.88 -4.73
N SER A 94 -37.34 -18.12 -3.44
CA SER A 94 -38.63 -18.60 -2.91
C SER A 94 -39.82 -17.70 -3.29
N GLY A 95 -39.62 -16.39 -3.38
CA GLY A 95 -40.69 -15.46 -3.75
C GLY A 95 -40.90 -15.23 -5.25
N THR A 96 -40.16 -15.89 -6.16
CA THR A 96 -40.28 -15.64 -7.63
C THR A 96 -41.43 -16.39 -8.28
N SER A 97 -41.87 -17.54 -7.74
CA SER A 97 -43.07 -18.23 -8.22
C SER A 97 -44.33 -17.73 -7.52
N ASN A 98 -44.22 -17.39 -6.23
CA ASN A 98 -45.35 -16.98 -5.40
C ASN A 98 -46.04 -15.69 -5.87
N ASN A 99 -45.30 -14.81 -6.54
CA ASN A 99 -45.80 -13.54 -7.03
C ASN A 99 -46.94 -13.69 -8.05
N SER A 100 -46.95 -14.77 -8.84
CA SER A 100 -47.97 -15.04 -9.87
C SER A 100 -49.09 -15.98 -9.43
N ASN A 101 -48.97 -16.61 -8.25
CA ASN A 101 -49.98 -17.55 -7.75
C ASN A 101 -51.37 -16.90 -7.51
N GLY A 102 -51.42 -15.57 -7.33
CA GLY A 102 -52.67 -14.82 -7.18
C GLY A 102 -53.35 -14.46 -8.51
N VAL A 103 -52.67 -14.66 -9.64
CA VAL A 103 -53.21 -14.35 -10.96
C VAL A 103 -54.16 -15.46 -11.38
N THR A 104 -55.45 -15.14 -11.51
CA THR A 104 -56.45 -16.15 -11.92
C THR A 104 -56.26 -16.56 -13.38
N HIS A 105 -56.57 -17.81 -13.73
CA HIS A 105 -56.52 -18.30 -15.11
C HIS A 105 -57.32 -17.44 -16.11
N LEU A 106 -56.86 -17.41 -17.36
CA LEU A 106 -57.61 -16.83 -18.46
C LEU A 106 -58.79 -17.75 -18.83
N SER A 107 -59.99 -17.44 -18.35
CA SER A 107 -61.21 -18.20 -18.62
C SER A 107 -61.86 -17.81 -19.96
N GLN A 108 -61.16 -18.03 -21.07
CA GLN A 108 -61.68 -17.81 -22.42
C GLN A 108 -61.51 -19.04 -23.30
N SER A 109 -62.46 -19.25 -24.20
CA SER A 109 -62.38 -20.25 -25.26
C SER A 109 -62.19 -19.57 -26.61
N ALA A 110 -61.52 -20.26 -27.55
CA ALA A 110 -61.39 -19.77 -28.92
C ALA A 110 -62.77 -19.65 -29.59
N ASP A 111 -63.00 -18.52 -30.25
CA ASP A 111 -64.19 -18.26 -31.05
C ASP A 111 -63.81 -18.12 -32.53
N SER A 112 -64.72 -18.52 -33.41
CA SER A 112 -64.60 -18.44 -34.86
C SER A 112 -64.68 -17.02 -35.41
N GLY A 113 -65.25 -16.09 -34.64
CA GLY A 113 -65.35 -14.66 -34.96
C GLY A 113 -64.52 -13.79 -34.01
N TYR A 114 -64.11 -12.61 -34.49
CA TYR A 114 -63.44 -11.62 -33.63
C TYR A 114 -64.42 -11.05 -32.60
N ASN A 115 -64.00 -11.02 -31.33
CA ASN A 115 -64.75 -10.43 -30.24
C ASN A 115 -63.87 -9.44 -29.44
N GLN A 116 -64.19 -8.15 -29.53
CA GLN A 116 -63.42 -7.09 -28.86
C GLN A 116 -63.44 -7.23 -27.33
N GLY A 117 -64.52 -7.73 -26.74
CA GLY A 117 -64.63 -7.93 -25.28
C GLY A 117 -63.72 -9.04 -24.77
N GLN A 118 -63.58 -10.13 -25.51
CA GLN A 118 -62.61 -11.20 -25.21
C GLN A 118 -61.18 -10.68 -25.30
N MET A 119 -60.86 -9.90 -26.33
CA MET A 119 -59.54 -9.28 -26.46
C MET A 119 -59.22 -8.31 -25.32
N GLN A 120 -60.21 -7.53 -24.85
CA GLN A 120 -60.02 -6.66 -23.68
C GLN A 120 -59.71 -7.48 -22.42
N GLN A 121 -60.44 -8.56 -22.18
CA GLN A 121 -60.19 -9.46 -21.06
C GLN A 121 -58.80 -10.15 -21.12
N VAL A 122 -58.26 -10.42 -22.32
CA VAL A 122 -56.87 -10.91 -22.46
C VAL A 122 -55.88 -9.81 -22.06
N MET A 123 -56.07 -8.59 -22.54
CA MET A 123 -55.19 -7.45 -22.21
C MET A 123 -55.19 -7.19 -20.70
N ASP A 124 -56.37 -7.16 -20.07
CA ASP A 124 -56.52 -6.96 -18.63
C ASP A 124 -55.80 -8.07 -17.84
N LYS A 125 -55.89 -9.33 -18.30
CA LYS A 125 -55.21 -10.46 -17.65
C LYS A 125 -53.69 -10.41 -17.81
N VAL A 126 -53.21 -9.93 -18.95
CA VAL A 126 -51.77 -9.72 -19.18
C VAL A 126 -51.24 -8.61 -18.27
N ASP A 127 -52.00 -7.54 -18.06
CA ASP A 127 -51.62 -6.47 -17.13
C ASP A 127 -51.60 -6.95 -15.66
N GLU A 128 -52.57 -7.78 -15.25
CA GLU A 128 -52.58 -8.44 -13.95
C GLU A 128 -51.33 -9.31 -13.75
N LEU A 129 -50.96 -10.11 -14.75
CA LEU A 129 -49.76 -10.94 -14.73
C LEU A 129 -48.48 -10.10 -14.68
N ILE A 130 -48.37 -9.05 -15.49
CA ILE A 130 -47.20 -8.16 -15.50
C ILE A 130 -47.04 -7.47 -14.15
N THR A 131 -48.15 -7.04 -13.54
CA THR A 131 -48.14 -6.43 -12.21
C THR A 131 -47.68 -7.41 -11.15
N ALA A 132 -48.14 -8.66 -11.21
CA ALA A 132 -47.68 -9.74 -10.34
C ALA A 132 -46.19 -10.05 -10.50
N LEU A 133 -45.65 -10.02 -11.72
CA LEU A 133 -44.25 -10.34 -11.99
C LEU A 133 -43.27 -9.21 -11.64
N ARG A 134 -43.74 -7.96 -11.62
CA ARG A 134 -42.95 -6.81 -11.19
C ARG A 134 -42.90 -6.78 -9.66
N ARG A 135 -41.78 -7.28 -9.11
CA ARG A 135 -41.37 -7.01 -7.72
C ARG A 135 -41.05 -5.53 -7.53
#